data_AF-A0A1F4D643-F1
#
_entry.id   AF-A0A1F4D643-F1
#
_cell.length_a   1.000
_cell.length_b   1.000
_cell.length_c   1.000
_cell.angle_alpha   90.00
_cell.angle_beta   90.00
_cell.angle_gamma   90.00
#
_symmetry.space_group_name_H-M   'P 1'
#
loop_
_entity.id
_entity.type
_entity.pdbx_description
1 polymer ?
#
loop_
_entity_poly.entity_id
_entity_poly.type
_entity_poly.pdbx_seq_one_letter_code
_entity_poly.pdbx_strand_id
1 'polypeptide(L)'
;MLEKPLRLLDEVFPASGPPVTQEVWSASLPRFCEELALVAEELFSVVKLTVPNRLLAESKQEIVVSRNPVIVVSEYRLRPETSYYTKTGRPIPSPENPEGPDATGIELNLSLCRGYAARKTVRPPWLSIELSVWGRHERSCFHELFIEHRRLVERFLSAPGLEFSTACVFDNVDRAKGASVFKKLDLYYQNKTDDENNFTIEQAFGVMATKAELVGTLLPLAALYDAAYGYCLPAKARDRILDYVSLVHDEI
;
A
#
# COMPACT_ATOMS: atom_id res chain seq x y z
N MET A 1 -7.17 -18.64 -3.36
CA MET A 1 -7.34 -17.30 -3.95
C MET A 1 -6.19 -16.94 -4.87
N LEU A 2 -4.94 -16.89 -4.40
CA LEU A 2 -3.80 -16.45 -5.22
C LEU A 2 -3.21 -17.51 -6.16
N GLU A 3 -3.54 -18.78 -5.97
CA GLU A 3 -2.96 -19.88 -6.76
C GLU A 3 -3.13 -19.69 -8.27
N LYS A 4 -4.38 -19.42 -8.71
CA LYS A 4 -4.71 -19.20 -10.12
C LYS A 4 -3.99 -17.98 -10.71
N PRO A 5 -4.13 -16.75 -10.16
CA PRO A 5 -3.48 -15.58 -10.74
C PRO A 5 -1.94 -15.68 -10.73
N LEU A 6 -1.33 -16.19 -9.66
CA LEU A 6 0.13 -16.25 -9.57
C LEU A 6 0.74 -17.34 -10.46
N ARG A 7 0.08 -18.49 -10.64
CA ARG A 7 0.53 -19.50 -11.61
C ARG A 7 0.41 -19.00 -13.03
N LEU A 8 -0.72 -18.39 -13.37
CA LEU A 8 -0.90 -17.78 -14.69
C LEU A 8 0.18 -16.74 -14.98
N LEU A 9 0.53 -15.92 -13.98
CA LEU A 9 1.57 -14.91 -14.11
C LEU A 9 2.95 -15.54 -14.35
N ASP A 10 3.27 -16.65 -13.68
CA ASP A 10 4.52 -17.39 -13.92
C ASP A 10 4.57 -18.05 -15.29
N GLU A 11 3.43 -18.55 -15.79
CA GLU A 11 3.32 -19.15 -17.13
C GLU A 11 3.53 -18.11 -18.24
N VAL A 12 2.96 -16.92 -18.08
CA VAL A 12 3.01 -15.85 -19.10
C VAL A 12 4.29 -15.02 -18.98
N PHE A 13 4.73 -14.73 -17.76
CA PHE A 13 5.91 -13.93 -17.45
C PHE A 13 6.89 -14.70 -16.56
N PRO A 14 7.50 -15.79 -17.06
CA PRO A 14 8.33 -16.66 -16.25
C PRO A 14 9.51 -15.90 -15.64
N ALA A 15 9.76 -16.17 -14.35
CA ALA A 15 10.84 -15.52 -13.61
C ALA A 15 12.23 -15.80 -14.21
N SER A 16 12.39 -16.96 -14.84
CA SER A 16 13.58 -17.39 -15.56
C SER A 16 13.21 -17.68 -17.01
N GLY A 17 13.74 -16.91 -17.95
CA GLY A 17 13.39 -17.04 -19.36
C GLY A 17 13.91 -15.86 -20.18
N PRO A 18 13.63 -15.84 -21.50
CA PRO A 18 13.90 -14.68 -22.33
C PRO A 18 13.14 -13.45 -21.81
N PRO A 19 13.63 -12.23 -22.05
CA PRO A 19 12.92 -11.00 -21.70
C PRO A 19 11.50 -11.00 -22.27
N VAL A 20 10.53 -10.57 -21.46
CA VAL A 20 9.14 -10.41 -21.90
C VAL A 20 9.08 -9.29 -22.94
N THR A 21 8.53 -9.59 -24.12
CA THR A 21 8.37 -8.58 -25.18
C THR A 21 7.19 -7.66 -24.89
N GLN A 22 7.21 -6.47 -25.50
CA GLN A 22 6.11 -5.51 -25.36
C GLN A 22 4.79 -6.07 -25.92
N GLU A 23 4.82 -6.88 -26.99
CA GLU A 23 3.60 -7.46 -27.55
C GLU A 23 2.94 -8.43 -26.58
N VAL A 24 3.73 -9.34 -25.98
CA VAL A 24 3.23 -10.32 -24.99
C VAL A 24 2.69 -9.60 -23.75
N TRP A 25 3.41 -8.57 -23.29
CA TRP A 25 2.99 -7.75 -22.17
C TRP A 25 1.62 -7.11 -22.42
N SER A 26 1.51 -6.29 -23.48
CA SER A 26 0.29 -5.55 -23.82
C SER A 26 -0.91 -6.48 -24.05
N ALA A 27 -0.71 -7.63 -24.70
CA ALA A 27 -1.79 -8.60 -24.97
C ALA A 27 -2.31 -9.28 -23.70
N SER A 28 -1.48 -9.40 -22.66
CA SER A 28 -1.82 -10.14 -21.44
C SER A 28 -2.37 -9.24 -20.32
N LEU A 29 -2.10 -7.93 -20.35
CA LEU A 29 -2.53 -6.98 -19.31
C LEU A 29 -4.03 -7.04 -18.97
N PRO A 30 -4.99 -7.05 -19.93
CA PRO A 30 -6.41 -7.05 -19.60
C PRO A 30 -6.81 -8.23 -18.71
N ARG A 31 -6.23 -9.42 -18.97
CA ARG A 31 -6.49 -10.62 -18.18
C ARG A 31 -5.99 -10.48 -16.75
N PHE A 32 -4.82 -9.89 -16.54
CA PHE A 32 -4.29 -9.68 -15.19
C PHE A 32 -5.07 -8.62 -14.41
N CYS A 33 -5.60 -7.60 -15.09
CA CYS A 33 -6.54 -6.65 -14.47
C CYS A 33 -7.79 -7.37 -13.96
N GLU A 34 -8.39 -8.25 -14.77
CA GLU A 34 -9.58 -9.01 -14.37
C GLU A 34 -9.30 -9.92 -13.18
N GLU A 35 -8.19 -10.68 -13.20
CA GLU A 35 -7.84 -11.55 -12.08
C GLU A 35 -7.56 -10.74 -10.80
N LEU A 36 -6.86 -9.60 -10.89
CA LEU A 36 -6.62 -8.74 -9.74
C LEU A 36 -7.92 -8.10 -9.22
N ALA A 37 -8.83 -7.69 -10.12
CA ALA A 37 -10.14 -7.16 -9.74
C ALA A 37 -10.94 -8.17 -8.91
N LEU A 38 -10.95 -9.45 -9.31
CA LEU A 38 -11.63 -10.52 -8.58
C LEU A 38 -11.01 -10.75 -7.20
N VAL A 39 -9.68 -10.76 -7.10
CA VAL A 39 -8.96 -10.86 -5.81
C VAL A 39 -9.29 -9.67 -4.91
N ALA A 40 -9.24 -8.46 -5.45
CA ALA A 40 -9.56 -7.24 -4.72
C ALA A 40 -11.01 -7.23 -4.25
N GLU A 41 -11.98 -7.57 -5.10
CA GLU A 41 -13.39 -7.66 -4.74
C GLU A 41 -13.60 -8.65 -3.59
N GLU A 42 -12.97 -9.82 -3.65
CA GLU A 42 -13.10 -10.83 -2.61
C GLU A 42 -12.52 -10.35 -1.27
N LEU A 43 -11.34 -9.72 -1.28
CA LEU A 43 -10.71 -9.18 -0.07
C LEU A 43 -11.50 -8.00 0.50
N PHE A 44 -11.87 -7.03 -0.35
CA PHE A 44 -12.63 -5.86 0.07
C PHE A 44 -14.06 -6.18 0.50
N SER A 45 -14.63 -7.31 0.07
CA SER A 45 -15.91 -7.80 0.62
C SER A 45 -15.84 -8.07 2.13
N VAL A 46 -14.70 -8.57 2.63
CA VAL A 46 -14.47 -8.81 4.06
C VAL A 46 -14.17 -7.49 4.78
N VAL A 47 -13.35 -6.63 4.16
CA VAL A 47 -13.04 -5.29 4.68
C VAL A 47 -14.32 -4.50 4.90
N LYS A 48 -15.25 -4.48 3.93
CA LYS A 48 -16.56 -3.78 4.02
C LYS A 48 -17.42 -4.18 5.23
N LEU A 49 -17.27 -5.40 5.74
CA LEU A 49 -18.00 -5.85 6.93
C LEU A 49 -17.40 -5.34 8.24
N THR A 50 -16.15 -4.86 8.17
CA THR A 50 -15.28 -4.64 9.32
C THR A 50 -14.86 -3.18 9.46
N VAL A 51 -14.78 -2.46 8.33
CA VAL A 51 -14.40 -1.04 8.29
C VAL A 51 -15.60 -0.15 7.99
N PRO A 52 -15.62 1.10 8.49
CA PRO A 52 -16.61 2.10 8.10
C PRO A 52 -16.71 2.28 6.58
N ASN A 53 -17.94 2.29 6.06
CA ASN A 53 -18.24 2.44 4.62
C ASN A 53 -17.58 3.67 3.97
N ARG A 54 -17.30 4.71 4.76
CA ARG A 54 -16.63 5.93 4.29
C ARG A 54 -15.27 5.65 3.64
N LEU A 55 -14.52 4.63 4.07
CA LEU A 55 -13.21 4.31 3.52
C LEU A 55 -13.30 4.09 2.01
N LEU A 56 -14.34 3.40 1.54
CA LEU A 56 -14.53 3.15 0.10
C LEU A 56 -15.35 4.26 -0.58
N ALA A 57 -16.20 4.97 0.15
CA ALA A 57 -17.03 6.04 -0.39
C ALA A 57 -16.28 7.37 -0.59
N GLU A 58 -15.22 7.61 0.19
CA GLU A 58 -14.41 8.84 0.11
C GLU A 58 -13.09 8.65 -0.65
N SER A 59 -12.83 7.43 -1.14
CA SER A 59 -11.63 7.06 -1.89
C SER A 59 -11.96 6.71 -3.33
N LYS A 60 -11.08 7.13 -4.24
CA LYS A 60 -11.09 6.67 -5.62
C LYS A 60 -10.51 5.26 -5.67
N GLN A 61 -11.30 4.34 -6.25
CA GLN A 61 -10.89 2.98 -6.57
C GLN A 61 -10.54 2.90 -8.05
N GLU A 62 -9.35 2.41 -8.38
CA GLU A 62 -8.92 2.27 -9.77
C GLU A 62 -7.98 1.08 -9.96
N ILE A 63 -8.00 0.52 -11.17
CA ILE A 63 -7.02 -0.47 -11.59
C ILE A 63 -6.01 0.22 -12.49
N VAL A 64 -4.74 0.13 -12.11
CA VAL A 64 -3.61 0.72 -12.85
C VAL A 64 -2.77 -0.41 -13.44
N VAL A 65 -2.23 -0.18 -14.63
CA VAL A 65 -1.32 -1.11 -15.29
C VAL A 65 -0.06 -0.40 -15.73
N SER A 66 1.07 -1.09 -15.65
CA SER A 66 2.29 -0.59 -16.28
C SER A 66 2.21 -0.80 -17.79
N ARG A 67 2.46 0.25 -18.55
CA ARG A 67 2.54 0.16 -20.02
C ARG A 67 3.79 -0.56 -20.51
N ASN A 68 4.83 -0.60 -19.68
CA ASN A 68 6.12 -1.21 -20.01
C ASN A 68 6.34 -2.50 -19.20
N PRO A 69 7.10 -3.49 -19.74
CA PRO A 69 7.49 -4.68 -19.01
C PRO A 69 8.32 -4.34 -17.76
N VAL A 70 7.67 -4.37 -16.59
CA VAL A 70 8.27 -4.12 -15.29
C VAL A 70 7.92 -5.25 -14.32
N ILE A 71 8.24 -5.10 -13.03
CA ILE A 71 7.89 -6.09 -12.00
C ILE A 71 6.41 -6.03 -11.66
N VAL A 72 5.87 -4.83 -11.45
CA VAL A 72 4.45 -4.62 -11.15
C VAL A 72 3.64 -4.68 -12.43
N VAL A 73 2.78 -5.69 -12.57
CA VAL A 73 1.98 -5.92 -13.77
C VAL A 73 0.70 -5.09 -13.72
N SER A 74 -0.02 -5.19 -12.60
CA SER A 74 -1.28 -4.51 -12.36
C SER A 74 -1.45 -4.18 -10.88
N GLU A 75 -2.19 -3.12 -10.60
CA GLU A 75 -2.39 -2.56 -9.27
C GLU A 75 -3.88 -2.27 -9.06
N TYR A 76 -4.43 -2.64 -7.91
CA TYR A 76 -5.72 -2.18 -7.44
C TYR A 76 -5.48 -1.15 -6.35
N ARG A 77 -5.79 0.11 -6.66
CA ARG A 77 -5.42 1.25 -5.83
C ARG A 77 -6.64 1.92 -5.22
N LEU A 78 -6.54 2.19 -3.91
CA LEU A 78 -7.35 3.15 -3.17
C LEU A 78 -6.51 4.40 -2.90
N ARG A 79 -6.97 5.54 -3.37
CA ARG A 79 -6.34 6.84 -3.10
C ARG A 79 -7.38 7.92 -2.87
N PRO A 80 -7.02 9.06 -2.25
CA PRO A 80 -7.88 10.24 -2.22
C PRO A 80 -8.40 10.61 -3.62
N GLU A 81 -9.66 11.01 -3.69
CA GLU A 81 -10.23 11.63 -4.87
C GLU A 81 -9.60 13.01 -5.14
N THR A 82 -9.67 13.52 -6.37
CA THR A 82 -9.19 14.88 -6.68
C THR A 82 -9.86 15.96 -5.81
N SER A 83 -11.11 15.72 -5.35
CA SER A 83 -11.85 16.61 -4.45
C SER A 83 -11.16 16.82 -3.09
N TYR A 84 -10.29 15.90 -2.68
CA TYR A 84 -9.45 16.00 -1.48
C TYR A 84 -8.58 17.25 -1.51
N TYR A 85 -7.89 17.51 -2.62
CA TYR A 85 -6.97 18.65 -2.74
C TYR A 85 -7.73 19.98 -2.66
N THR A 86 -8.93 20.04 -3.25
CA THR A 86 -9.81 21.21 -3.12
C THR A 86 -10.26 21.43 -1.68
N LYS A 87 -10.70 20.37 -0.97
CA LYS A 87 -11.17 20.45 0.43
C LYS A 87 -10.08 20.87 1.41
N THR A 88 -8.83 20.48 1.14
CA THR A 88 -7.67 20.77 1.99
C THR A 88 -6.93 22.04 1.57
N GLY A 89 -7.37 22.73 0.51
CA GLY A 89 -6.71 23.93 -0.02
C GLY A 89 -5.31 23.63 -0.56
N ARG A 90 -5.09 22.42 -1.07
CA ARG A 90 -3.80 21.96 -1.60
C ARG A 90 -3.80 21.97 -3.14
N PRO A 91 -2.63 22.18 -3.77
CA PRO A 91 -2.52 22.03 -5.21
C PRO A 91 -2.80 20.58 -5.60
N ILE A 92 -3.55 20.39 -6.68
CA ILE A 92 -3.71 19.09 -7.33
C ILE A 92 -2.33 18.67 -7.86
N PRO A 93 -1.88 17.42 -7.67
CA PRO A 93 -0.60 16.94 -8.20
C PRO A 93 -0.64 16.66 -9.71
N SER A 94 0.54 16.53 -10.31
CA SER A 94 0.70 16.03 -11.68
C SER A 94 0.19 14.57 -11.80
N PRO A 95 -0.38 14.14 -12.94
CA PRO A 95 -0.54 14.86 -14.20
C PRO A 95 -1.84 15.67 -14.33
N GLU A 96 -2.76 15.58 -13.35
CA GLU A 96 -4.05 16.30 -13.40
C GLU A 96 -3.85 17.82 -13.35
N ASN A 97 -2.76 18.29 -12.73
CA ASN A 97 -2.29 19.67 -12.80
C ASN A 97 -0.78 19.69 -13.11
N PRO A 98 -0.35 20.09 -14.32
CA PRO A 98 1.06 20.10 -14.73
C PRO A 98 1.98 21.03 -13.92
N GLU A 99 1.43 22.07 -13.27
CA GLU A 99 2.18 22.97 -12.37
C GLU A 99 2.09 22.53 -10.90
N GLY A 100 1.39 21.42 -10.65
CA GLY A 100 1.26 20.81 -9.33
C GLY A 100 2.53 20.11 -8.89
N PRO A 101 2.62 19.72 -7.59
CA PRO A 101 3.73 18.90 -7.11
C PRO A 101 3.77 17.56 -7.85
N ASP A 102 4.97 16.96 -7.94
CA ASP A 102 5.21 15.73 -8.69
C ASP A 102 4.40 14.55 -8.16
N ALA A 103 4.21 14.46 -6.84
CA ALA A 103 3.27 13.55 -6.22
C ALA A 103 3.01 13.99 -4.76
N THR A 104 1.75 14.05 -4.35
CA THR A 104 1.34 14.10 -2.93
C THR A 104 0.23 13.09 -2.71
N GLY A 105 0.25 12.36 -1.61
CA GLY A 105 -0.81 11.41 -1.37
C GLY A 105 -0.52 10.33 -0.35
N ILE A 106 -1.59 9.62 -0.11
CA ILE A 106 -1.64 8.40 0.66
C ILE A 106 -2.41 7.39 -0.19
N GLU A 107 -1.93 6.16 -0.29
CA GLU A 107 -2.65 5.11 -0.99
C GLU A 107 -2.53 3.76 -0.30
N LEU A 108 -3.56 2.96 -0.45
CA LEU A 108 -3.57 1.55 -0.14
C LEU A 108 -3.66 0.78 -1.46
N ASN A 109 -2.74 -0.13 -1.69
CA ASN A 109 -2.56 -0.79 -2.97
C ASN A 109 -2.49 -2.32 -2.83
N LEU A 110 -3.05 -3.02 -3.82
CA LEU A 110 -2.81 -4.44 -4.06
C LEU A 110 -2.08 -4.58 -5.39
N SER A 111 -0.84 -5.06 -5.37
CA SER A 111 0.01 -5.13 -6.57
C SER A 111 0.24 -6.58 -6.97
N LEU A 112 -0.06 -6.92 -8.22
CA LEU A 112 0.28 -8.21 -8.81
C LEU A 112 1.67 -8.11 -9.45
N CYS A 113 2.63 -8.85 -8.89
CA CYS A 113 4.04 -8.70 -9.20
C CYS A 113 4.60 -9.96 -9.87
N ARG A 114 5.27 -9.79 -11.00
CA ARG A 114 5.93 -10.89 -11.70
C ARG A 114 7.24 -11.31 -11.06
N GLY A 115 7.51 -12.60 -11.16
CA GLY A 115 8.76 -13.16 -10.73
C GLY A 115 9.94 -12.62 -11.54
N TYR A 116 11.12 -12.68 -10.95
CA TYR A 116 12.35 -12.31 -11.61
C TYR A 116 13.53 -13.13 -11.08
N ALA A 117 14.50 -13.40 -11.97
CA ALA A 117 15.77 -13.95 -11.59
C ALA A 117 16.73 -12.84 -11.13
N ALA A 118 17.18 -12.91 -9.88
CA ALA A 118 18.36 -12.22 -9.40
C ALA A 118 19.57 -13.17 -9.41
N ARG A 119 20.80 -12.63 -9.37
CA ARG A 119 22.05 -13.38 -9.60
C ARG A 119 22.14 -14.78 -8.96
N LYS A 120 21.60 -14.97 -7.76
CA LYS A 120 21.67 -16.24 -7.02
C LYS A 120 20.31 -16.78 -6.58
N THR A 121 19.21 -16.10 -6.91
CA THR A 121 17.88 -16.41 -6.39
C THR A 121 16.83 -16.09 -7.42
N VAL A 122 15.88 -17.00 -7.61
CA VAL A 122 14.66 -16.71 -8.39
C VAL A 122 13.58 -16.30 -7.42
N ARG A 123 13.04 -15.09 -7.59
CA ARG A 123 11.85 -14.67 -6.87
C ARG A 123 10.62 -15.12 -7.68
N PRO A 124 9.76 -16.00 -7.12
CA PRO A 124 8.51 -16.38 -7.79
C PRO A 124 7.53 -15.20 -7.80
N PRO A 125 6.48 -15.20 -8.64
CA PRO A 125 5.39 -14.24 -8.57
C PRO A 125 4.75 -14.10 -7.19
N TRP A 126 4.27 -12.90 -6.89
CA TRP A 126 3.62 -12.59 -5.61
C TRP A 126 2.54 -11.52 -5.76
N LEU A 127 1.65 -11.45 -4.77
CA LEU A 127 0.79 -10.30 -4.53
C LEU A 127 1.42 -9.44 -3.43
N SER A 128 1.45 -8.13 -3.58
CA SER A 128 1.86 -7.19 -2.52
C SER A 128 0.64 -6.44 -1.98
N ILE A 129 0.59 -6.19 -0.68
CA ILE A 129 -0.36 -5.27 -0.05
C ILE A 129 0.45 -4.14 0.58
N GLU A 130 0.18 -2.91 0.17
CA GLU A 130 1.06 -1.76 0.44
C GLU A 130 0.27 -0.54 0.91
N LEU A 131 0.71 0.10 1.99
CA LEU A 131 0.31 1.45 2.37
C LEU A 131 1.49 2.39 2.11
N SER A 132 1.31 3.30 1.17
CA SER A 132 2.33 4.30 0.82
C SER A 132 1.87 5.69 1.27
N VAL A 133 2.78 6.45 1.89
CA VAL A 133 2.55 7.83 2.31
C VAL A 133 3.68 8.70 1.80
N TRP A 134 3.33 9.70 0.99
CA TRP A 134 4.27 10.62 0.37
C TRP A 134 3.66 12.03 0.30
N GLY A 135 4.49 13.02 0.03
CA GLY A 135 4.10 14.42 0.16
C GLY A 135 4.18 14.92 1.61
N ARG A 136 4.63 16.17 1.75
CA ARG A 136 4.91 16.77 3.07
C ARG A 136 3.68 16.79 3.99
N HIS A 137 2.51 17.07 3.43
CA HIS A 137 1.29 17.24 4.21
C HIS A 137 0.83 15.92 4.81
N GLU A 138 0.71 14.89 3.98
CA GLU A 138 0.26 13.55 4.35
C GLU A 138 1.23 12.91 5.33
N ARG A 139 2.54 13.07 5.12
CA ARG A 139 3.56 12.60 6.08
C ARG A 139 3.47 13.29 7.42
N SER A 140 3.21 14.61 7.45
CA SER A 140 3.02 15.37 8.69
C SER A 140 1.76 14.93 9.43
N CYS A 141 0.66 14.75 8.69
CA CYS A 141 -0.61 14.24 9.22
C CYS A 141 -0.47 12.81 9.78
N PHE A 142 0.26 11.93 9.09
CA PHE A 142 0.55 10.60 9.60
C PHE A 142 1.45 10.67 10.86
N HIS A 143 2.39 11.61 10.92
CA HIS A 143 3.21 11.81 12.11
C HIS A 143 2.37 12.25 13.33
N GLU A 144 1.42 13.16 13.12
CA GLU A 144 0.45 13.55 14.16
C GLU A 144 -0.34 12.33 14.65
N LEU A 145 -0.90 11.51 13.74
CA LEU A 145 -1.57 10.25 14.05
C LEU A 145 -0.66 9.30 14.85
N PHE A 146 0.59 9.16 14.43
CA PHE A 146 1.59 8.30 15.08
C PHE A 146 1.92 8.75 16.50
N ILE A 147 1.94 10.05 16.77
CA ILE A 147 2.17 10.60 18.12
C ILE A 147 0.92 10.44 18.98
N GLU A 148 -0.23 10.90 18.48
CA GLU A 148 -1.48 10.97 19.25
C GLU A 148 -2.05 9.59 19.56
N HIS A 149 -1.92 8.63 18.62
CA HIS A 149 -2.46 7.27 18.76
C HIS A 149 -1.37 6.20 18.70
N ARG A 150 -0.19 6.51 19.23
CA ARG A 150 1.01 5.66 19.20
C ARG A 150 0.76 4.17 19.45
N ARG A 151 0.01 3.84 20.49
CA ARG A 151 -0.28 2.44 20.88
C ARG A 151 -1.16 1.70 19.87
N LEU A 152 -2.14 2.38 19.26
CA LEU A 152 -2.98 1.76 18.23
C LEU A 152 -2.17 1.53 16.95
N VAL A 153 -1.36 2.52 16.56
CA VAL A 153 -0.46 2.38 15.41
C VAL A 153 0.53 1.24 15.62
N GLU A 154 1.12 1.11 16.81
CA GLU A 154 2.00 -0.02 17.15
C GLU A 154 1.31 -1.37 16.99
N ARG A 155 0.06 -1.50 17.43
CA ARG A 155 -0.72 -2.74 17.27
C ARG A 155 -1.10 -3.04 15.82
N PHE A 156 -1.44 -2.03 15.03
CA PHE A 156 -1.67 -2.25 13.59
C PHE A 156 -0.39 -2.69 12.87
N LEU A 157 0.75 -2.19 13.29
CA LEU A 157 2.06 -2.50 12.71
C LEU A 157 2.74 -3.74 13.32
N SER A 158 2.08 -4.43 14.27
CA SER A 158 2.59 -5.69 14.82
C SER A 158 2.17 -6.92 14.00
N ALA A 159 1.42 -6.73 12.91
CA ALA A 159 1.06 -7.83 12.03
C ALA A 159 2.33 -8.52 11.48
N PRO A 160 2.41 -9.86 11.55
CA PRO A 160 3.60 -10.59 11.18
C PRO A 160 3.88 -10.48 9.67
N GLY A 161 5.14 -10.22 9.33
CA GLY A 161 5.60 -10.17 7.95
C GLY A 161 5.48 -8.81 7.27
N LEU A 162 4.99 -7.77 7.96
CA LEU A 162 5.08 -6.40 7.47
C LEU A 162 6.55 -5.96 7.36
N GLU A 163 6.86 -5.26 6.29
CA GLU A 163 8.13 -4.63 6.00
C GLU A 163 7.93 -3.11 5.92
N PHE A 164 9.02 -2.37 6.19
CA PHE A 164 9.08 -0.92 6.08
C PHE A 164 10.16 -0.56 5.08
N SER A 165 9.80 0.28 4.10
CA SER A 165 10.68 0.83 3.09
C SER A 165 10.49 2.35 2.98
N THR A 166 11.51 3.04 2.47
CA THR A 166 11.52 4.49 2.26
C THR A 166 12.43 4.81 1.09
N ALA A 167 12.08 5.81 0.28
CA ALA A 167 12.91 6.23 -0.86
C ALA A 167 14.23 6.90 -0.45
N CYS A 168 14.33 7.43 0.77
CA CYS A 168 15.55 8.06 1.27
C CYS A 168 16.38 7.06 2.08
N VAL A 169 17.69 7.05 1.83
CA VAL A 169 18.66 6.26 2.60
C VAL A 169 18.91 6.96 3.93
N PHE A 170 18.40 6.40 5.02
CA PHE A 170 18.66 6.88 6.38
C PHE A 170 19.53 5.88 7.14
N ASP A 171 20.73 6.31 7.52
CA ASP A 171 21.68 5.49 8.27
C ASP A 171 21.08 4.80 9.50
N ASN A 172 20.23 5.50 10.26
CA ASN A 172 19.61 4.95 11.46
C ASN A 172 18.55 3.87 11.14
N VAL A 173 17.79 4.03 10.05
CA VAL A 173 16.80 3.05 9.57
C VAL A 173 17.50 1.83 8.98
N ASP A 174 18.54 2.05 8.16
CA ASP A 174 19.29 0.98 7.49
C ASP A 174 20.11 0.13 8.46
N ARG A 175 20.62 0.73 9.55
CA ARG A 175 21.31 0.01 10.62
C ARG A 175 20.36 -0.79 11.49
N ALA A 176 19.08 -0.43 11.54
CA ALA A 176 18.03 -1.13 12.30
C ALA A 176 17.50 -2.37 11.56
N LYS A 177 18.40 -3.22 11.04
CA LYS A 177 18.04 -4.49 10.40
C LYS A 177 17.40 -5.41 11.44
N GLY A 178 16.22 -5.94 11.12
CA GLY A 178 15.44 -6.80 12.02
C GLY A 178 14.62 -6.06 13.07
N ALA A 179 14.67 -4.72 13.13
CA ALA A 179 13.75 -3.95 13.95
C ALA A 179 12.31 -4.06 13.41
N SER A 180 11.32 -3.94 14.31
CA SER A 180 9.90 -3.92 13.93
C SER A 180 9.60 -2.75 12.99
N VAL A 181 8.54 -2.89 12.19
CA VAL A 181 8.04 -1.82 11.31
C VAL A 181 7.75 -0.56 12.11
N PHE A 182 7.09 -0.70 13.26
CA PHE A 182 6.85 0.42 14.17
C PHE A 182 8.15 1.12 14.59
N LYS A 183 9.21 0.37 14.94
CA LYS A 183 10.48 0.97 15.33
C LYS A 183 11.19 1.66 14.16
N LYS A 184 11.11 1.10 12.95
CA LYS A 184 11.68 1.73 11.75
C LYS A 184 10.95 3.04 11.41
N LEU A 185 9.62 3.07 11.54
CA LEU A 185 8.82 4.28 11.39
C LEU A 185 9.15 5.34 12.46
N ASP A 186 9.35 4.93 13.71
CA ASP A 186 9.82 5.81 14.79
C ASP A 186 11.19 6.44 14.46
N LEU A 187 12.12 5.64 13.92
CA LEU A 187 13.44 6.12 13.48
C LEU A 187 13.35 7.04 12.26
N TYR A 188 12.45 6.74 11.32
CA TYR A 188 12.17 7.59 10.17
C TYR A 188 11.79 9.01 10.60
N TYR A 189 10.87 9.14 11.56
CA TYR A 189 10.43 10.46 12.07
C TYR A 189 11.46 11.21 12.93
N GLN A 190 12.55 10.56 13.36
CA GLN A 190 13.66 11.23 14.04
C GLN A 190 14.60 11.96 13.07
N ASN A 191 14.52 11.67 11.77
CA ASN A 191 15.35 12.31 10.77
C ASN A 191 14.76 13.66 10.32
N LYS A 192 15.62 14.59 9.89
CA LYS A 192 15.14 15.75 9.12
C LYS A 192 14.63 15.24 7.78
N THR A 193 13.32 15.32 7.58
CA THR A 193 12.67 14.85 6.36
C THR A 193 12.75 15.92 5.27
N ASP A 194 13.28 15.56 4.11
CA ASP A 194 13.07 16.31 2.86
C ASP A 194 11.59 16.27 2.47
N ASP A 195 11.14 17.27 1.72
CA ASP A 195 9.80 17.39 1.17
C ASP A 195 9.50 16.25 0.16
N GLU A 196 10.53 15.70 -0.52
CA GLU A 196 10.43 14.60 -1.50
C GLU A 196 10.38 13.19 -0.88
N ASN A 197 10.52 13.07 0.44
CA ASN A 197 10.63 11.76 1.07
C ASN A 197 9.31 10.96 1.03
N ASN A 198 9.37 9.65 1.21
CA ASN A 198 8.18 8.80 1.36
C ASN A 198 8.48 7.64 2.30
N PHE A 199 7.44 6.96 2.75
CA PHE A 199 7.57 5.64 3.33
C PHE A 199 6.46 4.73 2.85
N THR A 200 6.76 3.45 2.83
CA THR A 200 5.83 2.38 2.46
C THR A 200 5.89 1.30 3.53
N ILE A 201 4.71 0.80 3.91
CA ILE A 201 4.55 -0.37 4.77
C ILE A 201 3.88 -1.43 3.92
N GLU A 202 4.52 -2.59 3.80
CA GLU A 202 4.11 -3.59 2.82
C GLU A 202 4.26 -5.02 3.31
N GLN A 203 3.57 -5.95 2.64
CA GLN A 203 3.84 -7.38 2.77
C GLN A 203 3.60 -8.09 1.44
N ALA A 204 4.52 -9.00 1.11
CA ALA A 204 4.45 -9.83 -0.08
C ALA A 204 3.90 -11.23 0.23
N PHE A 205 3.02 -11.72 -0.63
CA PHE A 205 2.30 -12.97 -0.49
C PHE A 205 2.53 -13.88 -1.68
N GLY A 206 3.06 -15.07 -1.42
CA GLY A 206 3.24 -16.10 -2.44
C GLY A 206 1.97 -16.92 -2.69
N VAL A 207 2.12 -17.91 -3.59
CA VAL A 207 1.06 -18.84 -4.00
C VAL A 207 0.37 -19.60 -2.85
N MET A 208 1.07 -19.83 -1.75
CA MET A 208 0.56 -20.56 -0.58
C MET A 208 -0.17 -19.67 0.43
N ALA A 209 -0.21 -18.36 0.22
CA ALA A 209 -0.88 -17.45 1.14
C ALA A 209 -2.38 -17.70 1.20
N THR A 210 -2.90 -17.76 2.41
CA THR A 210 -4.31 -17.95 2.72
C THR A 210 -5.06 -16.62 2.66
N LYS A 211 -6.38 -16.70 2.49
CA LYS A 211 -7.26 -15.52 2.58
C LYS A 211 -7.13 -14.83 3.94
N ALA A 212 -6.98 -15.60 5.03
CA ALA A 212 -6.86 -15.07 6.37
C ALA A 212 -5.59 -14.23 6.54
N GLU A 213 -4.45 -14.67 6.01
CA GLU A 213 -3.20 -13.88 6.03
C GLU A 213 -3.35 -12.57 5.25
N LEU A 214 -3.94 -12.62 4.05
CA LEU A 214 -4.18 -11.42 3.23
C LEU A 214 -5.08 -10.41 3.93
N VAL A 215 -6.19 -10.87 4.52
CA VAL A 215 -7.12 -10.03 5.27
C VAL A 215 -6.47 -9.48 6.54
N GLY A 216 -5.69 -10.32 7.24
CA GLY A 216 -4.96 -9.95 8.45
C GLY A 216 -3.95 -8.82 8.24
N THR A 217 -3.45 -8.66 7.01
CA THR A 217 -2.60 -7.53 6.63
C THR A 217 -3.38 -6.37 6.04
N LEU A 218 -4.37 -6.65 5.20
CA LEU A 218 -5.17 -5.60 4.55
C LEU A 218 -5.95 -4.75 5.56
N LEU A 219 -6.52 -5.36 6.61
CA LEU A 219 -7.33 -4.65 7.59
C LEU A 219 -6.53 -3.60 8.40
N PRO A 220 -5.37 -3.92 9.01
CA PRO A 220 -4.54 -2.92 9.67
C PRO A 220 -4.10 -1.78 8.74
N LEU A 221 -3.70 -2.10 7.51
CA LEU A 221 -3.26 -1.08 6.55
C LEU A 221 -4.43 -0.20 6.07
N ALA A 222 -5.63 -0.77 5.92
CA ALA A 222 -6.84 -0.02 5.63
C ALA A 222 -7.26 0.91 6.78
N ALA A 223 -7.15 0.45 8.03
CA ALA A 223 -7.41 1.28 9.20
C ALA A 223 -6.43 2.45 9.28
N LEU A 224 -5.12 2.20 9.07
CA LEU A 224 -4.10 3.25 9.03
C LEU A 224 -4.31 4.22 7.86
N TYR A 225 -4.72 3.72 6.69
CA TYR A 225 -5.08 4.54 5.54
C TYR A 225 -6.23 5.51 5.87
N ASP A 226 -7.38 5.03 6.37
CA ASP A 226 -8.53 5.90 6.68
C ASP A 226 -8.23 6.85 7.84
N ALA A 227 -7.49 6.40 8.85
CA ALA A 227 -7.06 7.25 9.95
C ALA A 227 -6.17 8.40 9.45
N ALA A 228 -5.12 8.09 8.69
CA ALA A 228 -4.20 9.10 8.17
C ALA A 228 -4.91 10.04 7.19
N TYR A 229 -5.84 9.53 6.38
CA TYR A 229 -6.69 10.35 5.54
C TYR A 229 -7.57 11.29 6.37
N GLY A 230 -8.15 10.82 7.47
CA GLY A 230 -8.87 11.65 8.45
C GLY A 230 -8.03 12.77 9.05
N TYR A 231 -6.75 12.52 9.35
CA TYR A 231 -5.81 13.55 9.82
C TYR A 231 -5.49 14.63 8.78
N CYS A 232 -5.64 14.31 7.49
CA CYS A 232 -5.52 15.28 6.41
C CYS A 232 -6.78 16.16 6.26
N LEU A 233 -7.87 15.83 6.96
CA LEU A 233 -9.15 16.53 6.90
C LEU A 233 -9.38 17.41 8.15
N PRO A 234 -10.46 18.21 8.21
CA PRO A 234 -10.75 19.05 9.38
C PRO A 234 -10.82 18.26 10.69
N ALA A 235 -10.54 18.93 11.82
CA ALA A 235 -10.31 18.30 13.14
C ALA A 235 -11.31 17.22 13.57
N LYS A 236 -12.60 17.34 13.20
CA LYS A 236 -13.64 16.34 13.50
C LYS A 236 -13.38 14.96 12.89
N ALA A 237 -12.51 14.86 11.89
CA ALA A 237 -12.16 13.61 11.21
C ALA A 237 -10.91 12.92 11.79
N ARG A 238 -10.23 13.52 12.78
CA ARG A 238 -8.99 12.95 13.36
C ARG A 238 -9.24 11.70 14.20
N ASP A 239 -10.41 11.61 14.84
CA ASP A 239 -10.77 10.46 15.69
C ASP A 239 -11.13 9.17 14.92
N ARG A 240 -11.01 9.15 13.58
CA ARG A 240 -11.35 7.98 12.74
C ARG A 240 -10.63 6.71 13.16
N ILE A 241 -9.41 6.79 13.69
CA ILE A 241 -8.67 5.62 14.16
C ILE A 241 -9.39 4.89 15.31
N LEU A 242 -10.19 5.62 16.10
CA LEU A 242 -10.91 5.04 17.25
C LEU A 242 -12.02 4.07 16.81
N ASP A 243 -12.52 4.21 15.58
CA ASP A 243 -13.51 3.28 15.02
C ASP A 243 -12.92 1.88 14.73
N TYR A 244 -11.60 1.75 14.76
CA TYR A 244 -10.88 0.51 14.47
C TYR A 244 -10.30 -0.17 15.70
N VAL A 245 -10.62 0.33 16.90
CA VAL A 245 -10.10 -0.19 18.17
C VAL A 245 -10.43 -1.67 18.36
N SER A 246 -11.60 -2.13 17.90
CA SER A 246 -11.98 -3.55 17.94
C SER A 246 -11.06 -4.46 17.13
N LEU A 247 -10.41 -3.97 16.07
CA LEU A 247 -9.51 -4.77 15.23
C LEU A 247 -8.22 -5.17 15.92
N VAL A 248 -7.90 -4.52 17.03
CA VAL A 248 -6.68 -4.76 17.82
C VAL A 248 -7.00 -5.26 19.23
N HIS A 249 -8.25 -5.64 19.49
CA HIS A 249 -8.73 -6.19 20.76
C HIS A 249 -9.15 -7.66 20.60
N ASP A 250 -8.19 -8.53 20.32
CA ASP A 250 -8.35 -10.00 20.43
C ASP A 250 -7.15 -10.65 21.15
N GLU A 251 -6.68 -10.00 22.22
CA GLU A 251 -5.84 -10.63 23.26
C GLU A 251 -6.30 -10.15 24.64
N ILE A 252 -7.28 -10.85 25.22
CA ILE A 252 -7.47 -10.98 26.67
C ILE A 252 -7.59 -12.47 26.98
#